data_AF-A0A962WA01-F1
#
_entry.id   AF-A0A962WA01-F1
#
_cell.length_a   1.000
_cell.length_b   1.000
_cell.length_c   1.000
_cell.angle_alpha   90.00
_cell.angle_beta   90.00
_cell.angle_gamma   90.00
#
_symmetry.space_group_name_H-M   'P 1'
#
loop_
_entity.id
_entity.type
_entity.pdbx_description
1 polymer ?
#
loop_
_entity_poly.entity_id
_entity_poly.type
_entity_poly.pdbx_seq_one_letter_code
_entity_poly.pdbx_strand_id
1 'polypeptide(L)'
;MTSEQNYSLDVPGDARRQLALGWLWLCVLALLGAGVFSVLLVVSRTPYLSEHIPWIDFFHSALVVHVDLSVLVWSLSFGGILWSLNQRPGRAWLAWTALVLACLGALVIILSPFVRDAQPLMSNYVPVLQHPLFFSGLLLFALGFALLVVNSMIFMVP
;
A
#
# COMPACT_ATOMS: atom_id res chain seq x y z
N MET A 1 11.97 24.32 36.92
CA MET A 1 10.77 23.45 36.86
C MET A 1 10.52 23.13 35.40
N THR A 2 10.94 21.96 34.95
CA THR A 2 10.64 21.44 33.61
C THR A 2 9.19 20.97 33.62
N SER A 3 8.31 21.63 32.87
CA SER A 3 6.95 21.13 32.67
C SER A 3 7.07 19.80 31.94
N GLU A 4 6.76 18.69 32.61
CA GLU A 4 6.62 17.40 31.94
C GLU A 4 5.46 17.52 30.94
N GLN A 5 5.79 17.70 29.67
CA GLN A 5 4.79 17.67 28.61
C GLN A 5 4.32 16.22 28.51
N ASN A 6 3.14 15.95 29.08
CA ASN A 6 2.43 14.70 28.84
C ASN A 6 2.07 14.63 27.36
N TYR A 7 2.89 13.93 26.56
CA TYR A 7 2.61 13.62 25.15
C TYR A 7 1.54 12.52 25.05
N SER A 8 0.42 12.67 25.77
CA SER A 8 -0.73 11.80 25.60
C SER A 8 -1.51 12.24 24.37
N LEU A 9 -1.43 11.46 23.28
CA LEU A 9 -2.33 11.61 22.15
C LEU A 9 -3.70 11.08 22.54
N ASP A 10 -4.70 11.96 22.61
CA ASP A 10 -6.08 11.55 22.80
C ASP A 10 -6.55 10.80 21.53
N VAL A 11 -6.73 9.48 21.66
CA VAL A 11 -7.13 8.63 20.53
C VAL A 11 -8.66 8.67 20.43
N PRO A 12 -9.23 9.14 19.31
CA PRO A 12 -10.67 9.19 19.14
C PRO A 12 -11.34 7.82 19.37
N GLY A 13 -12.41 7.78 20.16
CA GLY A 13 -13.21 6.55 20.37
C GLY A 13 -14.24 6.27 19.26
N ASP A 14 -14.26 7.07 18.20
CA ASP A 14 -15.31 7.10 17.18
C ASP A 14 -14.91 6.38 15.86
N ALA A 15 -15.66 6.62 14.78
CA ALA A 15 -15.43 6.03 13.47
C ALA A 15 -14.01 6.27 12.91
N ARG A 16 -13.30 7.31 13.36
CA ARG A 16 -11.91 7.61 12.96
C ARG A 16 -10.96 6.50 13.37
N ARG A 17 -11.15 5.92 14.56
CA ARG A 17 -10.35 4.80 15.05
C ARG A 17 -10.59 3.54 14.22
N GLN A 18 -11.82 3.27 13.84
CA GLN A 18 -12.13 2.11 12.99
C GLN A 18 -11.47 2.26 11.61
N LEU A 19 -11.52 3.46 11.02
CA LEU A 19 -10.85 3.72 9.76
C LEU A 19 -9.33 3.60 9.89
N ALA A 20 -8.75 4.17 10.95
CA ALA A 20 -7.31 4.06 11.24
C ALA A 20 -6.87 2.60 11.41
N LEU A 21 -7.68 1.76 12.06
CA LEU A 21 -7.46 0.31 12.13
C LEU A 21 -7.54 -0.35 10.75
N GLY A 22 -8.44 0.08 9.88
CA GLY A 22 -8.51 -0.38 8.49
C GLY A 22 -7.22 -0.09 7.71
N TRP A 23 -6.70 1.13 7.81
CA TRP A 23 -5.41 1.50 7.23
C TRP A 23 -4.23 0.76 7.87
N LEU A 24 -4.29 0.50 9.18
CA LEU A 24 -3.30 -0.31 9.88
C LEU A 24 -3.28 -1.75 9.35
N TRP A 25 -4.44 -2.36 9.11
CA TRP A 25 -4.52 -3.67 8.48
C TRP A 25 -3.93 -3.66 7.07
N LEU A 26 -4.26 -2.68 6.23
CA LEU A 26 -3.67 -2.56 4.90
C LEU A 26 -2.14 -2.40 4.98
N CYS A 27 -1.65 -1.58 5.92
CA CYS A 27 -0.24 -1.36 6.20
C CYS A 27 0.49 -2.68 6.57
N VAL A 28 -0.05 -3.43 7.54
CA VAL A 28 0.54 -4.71 7.97
C VAL A 28 0.47 -5.76 6.86
N LEU A 29 -0.66 -5.87 6.16
CA LEU A 29 -0.84 -6.82 5.06
C LEU A 29 0.09 -6.49 3.88
N ALA A 30 0.35 -5.22 3.60
CA ALA A 30 1.31 -4.80 2.59
C ALA A 30 2.73 -5.25 2.94
N LEU A 31 3.16 -5.10 4.20
CA LEU A 31 4.46 -5.63 4.65
C LEU A 31 4.54 -7.15 4.58
N LEU A 32 3.48 -7.84 5.01
CA LEU A 32 3.42 -9.30 4.91
C LEU A 32 3.51 -9.74 3.45
N GLY A 33 2.76 -9.10 2.56
CA GLY A 33 2.84 -9.32 1.12
C GLY A 33 4.24 -9.07 0.56
N ALA A 34 4.87 -7.95 0.91
CA ALA A 34 6.25 -7.66 0.55
C ALA A 34 7.21 -8.75 1.05
N GLY A 35 7.03 -9.23 2.29
CA GLY A 35 7.80 -10.34 2.86
C GLY A 35 7.63 -11.65 2.06
N VAL A 36 6.42 -12.00 1.66
CA VAL A 36 6.15 -13.15 0.79
C VAL A 36 6.88 -12.99 -0.55
N PHE A 37 6.79 -11.81 -1.19
CA PHE A 37 7.54 -11.54 -2.41
C PHE A 37 9.06 -11.58 -2.21
N SER A 38 9.58 -11.23 -1.03
CA SER A 38 11.00 -11.38 -0.70
C SER A 38 11.43 -12.85 -0.67
N VAL A 39 10.62 -13.75 -0.09
CA VAL A 39 10.87 -15.19 -0.16
C VAL A 39 10.85 -15.68 -1.60
N LEU A 40 9.87 -15.25 -2.40
CA LEU A 40 9.79 -15.59 -3.82
C LEU A 40 11.02 -15.12 -4.60
N LEU A 41 11.56 -13.94 -4.30
CA LEU A 41 12.81 -13.44 -4.89
C LEU A 41 13.98 -14.39 -4.60
N VAL A 42 14.14 -14.81 -3.35
CA VAL A 42 15.22 -15.74 -2.97
C VAL A 42 15.06 -17.07 -3.69
N VAL A 43 13.84 -17.62 -3.71
CA VAL A 43 13.54 -18.89 -4.39
C VAL A 43 13.84 -18.79 -5.90
N SER A 44 13.45 -17.70 -6.56
CA SER A 44 13.72 -17.50 -7.99
C SER A 44 15.20 -17.40 -8.35
N ARG A 45 16.08 -17.18 -7.35
CA ARG A 45 17.54 -17.19 -7.52
C ARG A 45 18.18 -18.56 -7.26
N THR A 46 17.42 -19.55 -6.78
CA THR A 46 17.97 -20.89 -6.50
C THR A 46 18.03 -21.76 -7.77
N PRO A 47 19.24 -22.18 -8.22
CA PRO A 47 19.41 -22.82 -9.52
C PRO A 47 18.68 -24.16 -9.66
N TYR A 48 18.53 -24.91 -8.56
CA TYR A 48 17.83 -26.20 -8.55
C TYR A 48 16.33 -26.09 -8.84
N LEU A 49 15.69 -24.98 -8.44
CA LEU A 49 14.26 -24.73 -8.66
C LEU A 49 14.00 -23.97 -9.97
N SER A 50 15.00 -23.24 -10.49
CA SER A 50 14.89 -22.46 -11.72
C SER A 50 14.63 -23.33 -12.97
N GLU A 51 15.19 -24.54 -13.02
CA GLU A 51 14.98 -25.47 -14.16
C GLU A 51 13.54 -25.98 -14.28
N HIS A 52 12.76 -25.96 -13.19
CA HIS A 52 11.38 -26.45 -13.17
C HIS A 52 10.33 -25.33 -13.24
N ILE A 53 10.76 -24.06 -13.14
CA ILE A 53 9.88 -22.89 -13.10
C ILE A 53 10.11 -22.07 -14.38
N PRO A 54 9.24 -22.17 -15.40
CA PRO A 54 9.43 -21.56 -16.72
C PRO A 54 9.36 -20.02 -16.77
N TRP A 55 9.44 -19.34 -15.62
CA TRP A 55 9.20 -17.92 -15.48
C TRP A 55 10.51 -17.13 -15.38
N ILE A 56 11.26 -17.10 -16.49
CA ILE A 56 12.61 -16.52 -16.59
C ILE A 56 12.71 -15.06 -16.10
N ASP A 57 11.60 -14.32 -16.01
CA ASP A 57 11.55 -12.94 -15.49
C ASP A 57 10.79 -12.76 -14.15
N PHE A 58 10.38 -13.85 -13.48
CA PHE A 58 9.62 -13.73 -12.22
C PHE A 58 10.41 -13.03 -11.12
N PHE A 59 11.75 -13.12 -11.12
CA PHE A 59 12.59 -12.36 -10.19
C PHE A 59 12.33 -10.86 -10.30
N HIS A 60 12.40 -10.30 -11.51
CA HIS A 60 12.23 -8.87 -11.73
C HIS A 60 10.79 -8.45 -11.43
N SER A 61 9.79 -9.23 -11.85
CA SER A 61 8.39 -8.90 -11.57
C SER A 61 8.04 -8.98 -10.08
N ALA A 62 8.57 -9.97 -9.38
CA ALA A 62 8.47 -10.07 -7.92
C ALA A 62 9.18 -8.90 -7.22
N LEU A 63 10.30 -8.43 -7.77
CA LEU A 63 11.06 -7.31 -7.22
C LEU A 63 10.26 -6.01 -7.32
N VAL A 64 9.59 -5.78 -8.46
CA VAL A 64 8.68 -4.63 -8.63
C VAL A 64 7.63 -4.63 -7.52
N VAL A 65 6.86 -5.72 -7.42
CA VAL A 65 5.75 -5.80 -6.45
C VAL A 65 6.24 -5.74 -5.00
N HIS A 66 7.39 -6.35 -4.68
CA HIS A 66 8.01 -6.24 -3.37
C HIS A 66 8.29 -4.77 -3.00
N VAL A 67 8.90 -4.03 -3.92
CA VAL A 67 9.24 -2.61 -3.71
C VAL A 67 7.97 -1.77 -3.61
N ASP A 68 6.99 -1.95 -4.48
CA ASP A 68 5.72 -1.21 -4.40
C ASP A 68 4.97 -1.48 -3.10
N LEU A 69 4.90 -2.73 -2.63
CA LEU A 69 4.23 -3.05 -1.38
C LEU A 69 4.94 -2.45 -0.15
N SER A 70 6.27 -2.55 -0.10
CA SER A 70 7.07 -2.09 1.04
C SER A 70 7.31 -0.58 1.05
N VAL A 71 7.55 0.05 -0.10
CA VAL A 71 7.86 1.47 -0.19
C VAL A 71 6.60 2.31 -0.40
N LEU A 72 5.69 1.91 -1.30
CA LEU A 72 4.54 2.72 -1.68
C LEU A 72 3.32 2.39 -0.81
N VAL A 73 2.82 1.16 -0.85
CA VAL A 73 1.55 0.78 -0.20
C VAL A 73 1.68 0.85 1.31
N TRP A 74 2.74 0.27 1.89
CA TRP A 74 2.98 0.32 3.33
C TRP A 74 3.13 1.76 3.83
N SER A 75 4.03 2.56 3.24
CA SER A 75 4.32 3.93 3.71
C SER A 75 3.08 4.82 3.64
N LEU A 76 2.35 4.77 2.52
CA LEU A 76 1.14 5.59 2.36
C LEU A 76 0.01 5.07 3.25
N SER A 77 -0.12 3.76 3.46
CA SER A 77 -1.10 3.23 4.42
C SER A 77 -0.80 3.67 5.85
N PHE A 78 0.48 3.76 6.24
CA PHE A 78 0.88 4.33 7.52
C PHE A 78 0.47 5.82 7.63
N GLY A 79 0.72 6.61 6.58
CA GLY A 79 0.17 7.97 6.48
C GLY A 79 -1.36 8.00 6.60
N GLY A 80 -2.03 7.00 6.03
CA GLY A 80 -3.48 6.83 6.11
C GLY A 80 -4.00 6.65 7.54
N ILE A 81 -3.24 5.98 8.40
CA ILE A 81 -3.53 5.90 9.85
C ILE A 81 -3.54 7.31 10.46
N LEU A 82 -2.47 8.08 10.23
CA LEU A 82 -2.30 9.42 10.81
C LEU A 82 -3.40 10.38 10.32
N TRP A 83 -3.68 10.40 9.03
CA TRP A 83 -4.75 11.21 8.45
C TRP A 83 -6.14 10.79 8.92
N SER A 84 -6.35 9.50 9.18
CA SER A 84 -7.62 8.99 9.70
C SER A 84 -7.86 9.38 11.15
N LEU A 85 -6.81 9.46 11.98
CA LEU A 85 -6.91 9.93 13.37
C LEU A 85 -7.09 11.45 13.45
N ASN A 86 -6.48 12.20 12.52
CA ASN A 86 -6.50 13.65 12.53
C ASN A 86 -7.69 14.30 11.79
N GLN A 87 -8.51 13.53 11.07
CA GLN A 87 -9.70 14.07 10.39
C GLN A 87 -10.80 14.46 11.41
N ARG A 88 -11.68 15.41 11.06
CA ARG A 88 -12.93 15.65 11.79
C ARG A 88 -13.98 14.57 11.47
N PRO A 89 -15.01 14.38 12.31
CA PRO A 89 -16.17 13.58 11.93
C PRO A 89 -16.87 14.22 10.72
N GLY A 90 -16.51 13.76 9.52
CA GLY A 90 -17.08 14.17 8.24
C GLY A 90 -17.98 13.08 7.65
N ARG A 91 -18.06 13.03 6.32
CA ARG A 91 -18.80 11.97 5.61
C ARG A 91 -18.02 10.65 5.64
N ALA A 92 -18.34 9.81 6.62
CA ALA A 92 -17.71 8.50 6.82
C ALA A 92 -17.63 7.65 5.54
N TRP A 93 -18.65 7.71 4.67
CA TRP A 93 -18.67 6.93 3.44
C TRP A 93 -17.55 7.26 2.44
N LEU A 94 -17.14 8.54 2.31
CA LEU A 94 -16.01 8.90 1.42
C LEU A 94 -14.71 8.31 1.95
N ALA A 95 -14.52 8.41 3.27
CA ALA A 95 -13.32 7.93 3.94
C ALA A 95 -13.18 6.40 3.85
N TRP A 96 -14.28 5.66 3.98
CA TRP A 96 -14.30 4.21 3.74
C TRP A 96 -14.13 3.85 2.26
N THR A 97 -14.70 4.64 1.34
CA THR A 97 -14.50 4.46 -0.11
C THR A 97 -13.01 4.61 -0.47
N ALA A 98 -12.32 5.59 0.12
CA ALA A 98 -10.88 5.78 -0.04
C ALA A 98 -10.09 4.52 0.35
N LEU A 99 -10.40 3.93 1.51
CA LEU A 99 -9.76 2.69 1.96
C LEU A 99 -10.07 1.51 1.02
N VAL A 100 -11.33 1.34 0.59
CA VAL A 100 -11.71 0.26 -0.35
C VAL A 100 -10.97 0.38 -1.68
N LEU A 101 -10.89 1.59 -2.25
CA LEU A 101 -10.12 1.84 -3.47
C LEU A 101 -8.64 1.53 -3.29
N ALA A 102 -8.05 1.91 -2.15
CA ALA A 102 -6.66 1.60 -1.83
C ALA A 102 -6.43 0.08 -1.70
N CYS A 103 -7.31 -0.64 -1.01
CA CYS A 103 -7.24 -2.11 -0.91
C CYS A 103 -7.36 -2.78 -2.27
N LEU A 104 -8.28 -2.33 -3.13
CA LEU A 104 -8.44 -2.86 -4.48
C LEU A 104 -7.20 -2.58 -5.34
N GLY A 105 -6.65 -1.37 -5.27
CA GLY A 105 -5.41 -1.02 -5.98
C GLY A 105 -4.23 -1.88 -5.56
N ALA A 106 -4.03 -2.06 -4.25
CA ALA A 106 -2.99 -2.92 -3.70
C ALA A 106 -3.17 -4.40 -4.13
N LEU A 107 -4.41 -4.91 -4.13
CA LEU A 107 -4.70 -6.26 -4.61
C LEU A 107 -4.38 -6.42 -6.10
N VAL A 108 -4.72 -5.43 -6.93
CA VAL A 108 -4.39 -5.46 -8.36
C VAL A 108 -2.87 -5.43 -8.58
N ILE A 109 -2.12 -4.65 -7.79
CA ILE A 109 -0.65 -4.66 -7.81
C ILE A 109 -0.11 -6.05 -7.47
N ILE A 110 -0.61 -6.70 -6.42
CA ILE A 110 -0.20 -8.06 -6.00
C ILE A 110 -0.44 -9.09 -7.11
N LEU A 111 -1.56 -8.96 -7.85
CA LEU A 111 -1.96 -9.93 -8.88
C LEU A 111 -1.29 -9.68 -10.24
N SER A 112 -0.78 -8.47 -10.47
CA SER A 112 -0.17 -8.07 -11.74
C SER A 112 1.00 -8.92 -12.26
N PRO A 113 1.93 -9.48 -11.44
CA PRO A 113 3.04 -10.26 -11.96
C PRO A 113 2.63 -11.65 -12.45
N PHE A 114 1.40 -12.09 -12.18
CA PHE A 114 0.87 -13.38 -12.61
C PHE A 114 0.18 -13.33 -13.98
N VAL A 115 0.09 -12.13 -14.59
CA VAL A 115 -0.43 -11.96 -15.95
C VAL A 115 0.69 -12.09 -16.96
N ARG A 116 0.38 -12.65 -18.13
CA ARG A 116 1.33 -12.78 -19.25
C ARG A 116 1.76 -11.40 -19.74
N ASP A 117 2.99 -11.32 -20.25
CA ASP A 117 3.55 -10.12 -20.89
C ASP A 117 3.72 -8.89 -19.96
N ALA A 118 3.70 -9.08 -18.64
CA ALA A 118 4.02 -8.02 -17.68
C ALA A 118 5.54 -7.78 -17.63
N GLN A 119 6.05 -6.98 -18.56
CA GLN A 119 7.49 -6.69 -18.64
C GLN A 119 7.95 -5.74 -17.52
N PRO A 120 8.93 -6.15 -16.70
CA PRO A 120 9.41 -5.32 -15.61
C PRO A 120 10.34 -4.20 -16.11
N LEU A 121 10.04 -2.96 -15.73
CA LEU A 121 10.91 -1.80 -15.94
C LEU A 121 11.58 -1.43 -14.61
N MET A 122 12.87 -1.70 -14.52
CA MET A 122 13.70 -1.33 -13.37
C MET A 122 14.16 0.13 -13.51
N SER A 123 13.51 1.02 -12.78
CA SER A 123 13.83 2.45 -12.73
C SER A 123 14.73 2.77 -11.54
N ASN A 124 15.49 3.89 -11.59
CA ASN A 124 16.21 4.45 -10.43
C ASN A 124 15.27 5.14 -9.40
N TYR A 125 13.95 5.01 -9.58
CA TYR A 125 12.91 5.52 -8.70
C TYR A 125 12.05 4.34 -8.22
N VAL A 126 10.75 4.34 -8.51
CA VAL A 126 9.85 3.22 -8.25
C VAL A 126 9.81 2.35 -9.51
N PRO A 127 10.15 1.05 -9.43
CA PRO A 127 10.05 0.15 -10.56
C PRO A 127 8.57 -0.07 -10.93
N VAL A 128 8.29 -0.46 -12.17
CA VAL A 128 6.91 -0.72 -12.60
C VAL A 128 6.84 -1.93 -13.52
N LEU A 129 5.69 -2.60 -13.56
CA LEU A 129 5.39 -3.53 -14.65
C LEU A 129 4.74 -2.75 -15.79
N GLN A 130 5.27 -2.87 -17.00
CA GLN A 130 4.74 -2.23 -18.20
C GLN A 130 3.48 -2.95 -18.70
N HIS A 131 2.44 -2.95 -17.87
CA HIS A 131 1.18 -3.63 -18.16
C HIS A 131 -0.01 -2.78 -17.67
N PRO A 132 -1.09 -2.66 -18.46
CA PRO A 132 -2.26 -1.86 -18.07
C PRO A 132 -2.85 -2.26 -16.72
N LEU A 133 -2.81 -3.55 -16.37
CA LEU A 133 -3.28 -4.03 -15.08
C LEU A 133 -2.49 -3.41 -13.91
N PHE A 134 -1.16 -3.40 -14.00
CA PHE A 134 -0.31 -2.81 -12.96
C PHE A 134 -0.60 -1.31 -12.80
N PHE A 135 -0.66 -0.58 -13.92
CA PHE A 135 -1.00 0.84 -13.90
C PHE A 135 -2.41 1.12 -13.38
N SER A 136 -3.39 0.24 -13.65
CA SER A 136 -4.73 0.36 -13.08
C SER A 136 -4.73 0.17 -11.56
N GLY A 137 -3.92 -0.75 -11.04
CA GLY A 137 -3.73 -0.95 -9.60
C GLY A 137 -3.09 0.27 -8.94
N LEU A 138 -2.04 0.82 -9.56
CA LEU A 138 -1.38 2.03 -9.10
C LEU A 138 -2.34 3.23 -9.11
N LEU A 139 -3.12 3.40 -10.18
CA LEU A 139 -4.11 4.47 -10.30
C LEU A 139 -5.22 4.33 -9.25
N LEU A 140 -5.77 3.13 -9.05
CA LEU A 140 -6.79 2.87 -8.03
C LEU A 140 -6.27 3.17 -6.63
N PHE A 141 -5.04 2.75 -6.32
CA PHE A 141 -4.41 3.04 -5.04
C PHE A 141 -4.21 4.56 -4.86
N ALA A 142 -3.66 5.23 -5.86
CA ALA A 142 -3.43 6.67 -5.84
C ALA A 142 -4.74 7.46 -5.67
N LEU A 143 -5.82 7.06 -6.37
CA LEU A 143 -7.14 7.66 -6.23
C LEU A 143 -7.72 7.44 -4.83
N GLY A 144 -7.61 6.23 -4.28
CA GLY A 144 -8.03 5.92 -2.91
C GLY A 144 -7.30 6.79 -1.89
N PHE A 145 -5.96 6.88 -1.99
CA PHE A 145 -5.17 7.70 -1.08
C PHE A 145 -5.42 9.20 -1.25
N ALA A 146 -5.51 9.70 -2.48
CA ALA A 146 -5.84 11.10 -2.76
C ALA A 146 -7.22 11.47 -2.21
N LEU A 147 -8.21 10.57 -2.33
CA LEU A 147 -9.54 10.76 -1.76
C LEU A 147 -9.50 10.86 -0.24
N LEU A 148 -8.67 10.04 0.44
CA LEU A 148 -8.44 10.17 1.88
C LEU A 148 -7.90 11.56 2.21
N VAL A 149 -6.82 11.99 1.55
CA VAL A 149 -6.16 13.28 1.82
C VAL A 149 -7.12 14.43 1.58
N VAL A 150 -7.82 14.46 0.44
CA VAL A 150 -8.80 15.51 0.11
C VAL A 150 -9.94 15.53 1.12
N ASN A 151 -10.48 14.37 1.48
CA ASN A 151 -11.51 14.28 2.52
C ASN A 151 -10.99 14.89 3.84
N SER A 152 -9.81 14.50 4.28
CA SER A 152 -9.25 15.02 5.53
C SER A 152 -8.89 16.51 5.45
N MET A 153 -8.45 17.03 4.31
CA MET A 153 -8.14 18.46 4.13
C MET A 153 -9.40 19.33 4.12
N ILE A 154 -10.47 18.90 3.44
CA ILE A 154 -11.76 19.61 3.44
C ILE A 154 -12.35 19.67 4.85
N PHE A 155 -12.10 18.63 5.65
CA PHE A 155 -12.54 18.53 7.03
C PHE A 155 -11.42 18.79 8.05
N MET A 156 -10.37 19.54 7.68
CA MET A 156 -9.24 19.90 8.58
C MET A 156 -9.63 21.09 9.47
N VAL A 157 -9.13 21.13 10.70
CA VAL A 157 -9.32 22.25 11.65
C VAL A 157 -8.46 23.46 11.23
N PRO A 158 -8.96 24.72 11.26
CA PRO A 158 -8.10 25.91 11.23
C PRO A 158 -7.32 26.08 12.55
#